data_AF-A0A1Q6DRP1-F1
#
_entry.id   AF-A0A1Q6DRP1-F1
#
_cell.length_a   1.000
_cell.length_b   1.000
_cell.length_c   1.000
_cell.angle_alpha   90.00
_cell.angle_beta   90.00
_cell.angle_gamma   90.00
#
_symmetry.space_group_name_H-M   'P 1'
#
loop_
_entity.id
_entity.type
_entity.pdbx_description
1 polymer ?
#
loop_
_entity_poly.entity_id
_entity_poly.type
_entity_poly.pdbx_seq_one_letter_code
_entity_poly.pdbx_strand_id
1 'polypeptide(L)'
;MDIMQSTSDISRKRAQLQTYKLYYESKIACLSNTRLSPALHILACKDAPIDPGDMQSNWQRSRYIKKCLKYYKKKLNELEKEIKKFT
;
A
#
# COMPACT_ATOMS: atom_id res chain seq x y z
N MET A 1 -19.12 12.14 -31.47
CA MET A 1 -19.54 12.39 -30.08
C MET A 1 -18.46 11.80 -29.19
N ASP A 2 -17.27 12.40 -29.05
CA ASP A 2 -16.10 11.61 -28.58
C ASP A 2 -15.15 12.32 -27.61
N ILE A 3 -15.42 13.57 -27.24
CA ILE A 3 -14.51 14.34 -26.35
C ILE A 3 -14.93 14.23 -24.87
N MET A 4 -16.22 14.02 -24.56
CA MET A 4 -16.71 13.95 -23.17
C MET A 4 -16.43 12.62 -22.47
N GLN A 5 -16.24 11.52 -23.20
CA GLN A 5 -15.93 10.21 -22.59
C GLN A 5 -14.51 10.19 -22.02
N SER A 6 -13.54 10.78 -22.74
CA SER A 6 -12.12 10.76 -22.34
C SER A 6 -11.82 11.53 -21.05
N THR A 7 -12.48 12.66 -20.81
CA THR A 7 -12.28 13.45 -19.59
C THR A 7 -12.87 12.76 -18.35
N SER A 8 -14.01 12.07 -18.51
CA SER A 8 -14.62 11.27 -17.46
C SER A 8 -13.76 10.07 -17.06
N ASP A 9 -13.11 9.43 -18.03
CA ASP A 9 -12.22 8.29 -17.80
C ASP A 9 -10.91 8.72 -17.11
N ILE A 10 -10.35 9.87 -17.49
CA ILE A 10 -9.19 10.46 -16.81
C ILE A 10 -9.52 10.79 -15.36
N SER A 11 -10.67 11.41 -15.10
CA SER A 11 -11.13 11.74 -13.75
C SER A 11 -11.33 10.48 -12.90
N ARG A 12 -11.99 9.46 -13.45
CA ARG A 12 -12.19 8.16 -12.79
C ARG A 12 -10.87 7.48 -12.47
N LYS A 13 -9.93 7.45 -13.44
CA LYS A 13 -8.60 6.87 -13.23
C LYS A 13 -7.84 7.62 -12.13
N ARG A 14 -7.89 8.95 -12.12
CA ARG A 14 -7.28 9.78 -11.07
C ARG A 14 -7.86 9.46 -9.69
N ALA A 15 -9.19 9.35 -9.59
CA ALA A 15 -9.86 8.97 -8.35
C ALA A 15 -9.41 7.58 -7.87
N GLN A 16 -9.33 6.59 -8.77
CA GLN A 16 -8.82 5.26 -8.45
C GLN A 16 -7.39 5.30 -7.92
N LEU A 17 -6.48 6.03 -8.60
CA LEU A 17 -5.09 6.16 -8.16
C LEU A 17 -4.98 6.79 -6.78
N GLN A 18 -5.79 7.82 -6.48
CA GLN A 18 -5.83 8.44 -5.15
C GLN A 18 -6.34 7.48 -4.07
N THR A 19 -7.38 6.69 -4.37
CA THR A 19 -7.87 5.65 -3.46
C THR A 19 -6.77 4.62 -3.14
N TYR A 20 -6.05 4.13 -4.15
CA TYR A 20 -4.94 3.21 -3.92
C TYR A 20 -3.79 3.87 -3.16
N LYS A 21 -3.51 5.15 -3.40
CA LYS A 21 -2.51 5.90 -2.66
C LYS A 21 -2.85 5.92 -1.16
N LEU A 22 -4.06 6.36 -0.82
CA LEU A 22 -4.57 6.40 0.56
C LEU A 22 -4.55 5.02 1.23
N TYR A 23 -4.89 3.97 0.48
CA TYR A 23 -4.81 2.60 0.96
C TYR A 23 -3.39 2.23 1.41
N TYR A 24 -2.38 2.45 0.56
CA TYR A 24 -0.99 2.11 0.91
C TYR A 24 -0.42 3.02 2.00
N GLU A 25 -0.78 4.30 2.03
CA GLU A 25 -0.42 5.21 3.14
C GLU A 25 -0.97 4.68 4.47
N SER A 26 -2.24 4.24 4.50
CA SER A 26 -2.88 3.66 5.68
C SER A 26 -2.19 2.37 6.13
N LYS A 27 -1.76 1.51 5.19
CA LYS A 27 -0.98 0.30 5.50
C LYS A 27 0.36 0.64 6.15
N ILE A 28 1.09 1.61 5.60
CA ILE A 28 2.38 2.06 6.14
C ILE A 28 2.21 2.66 7.53
N ALA A 29 1.20 3.50 7.74
CA ALA A 29 0.88 4.10 9.03
C ALA A 29 0.53 3.03 10.07
N CYS A 30 -0.31 2.06 9.70
CA CYS A 30 -0.65 0.91 10.54
C CYS A 30 0.62 0.16 10.98
N LEU A 31 1.47 -0.27 10.03
CA LEU A 31 2.69 -1.02 10.33
C LEU A 31 3.78 -0.22 11.07
N SER A 32 3.66 1.11 11.13
CA SER A 32 4.55 1.96 11.92
C SER A 32 4.14 2.02 13.39
N ASN A 33 2.92 1.57 13.73
CA ASN A 33 2.44 1.48 15.11
C ASN A 33 3.02 0.25 15.81
N THR A 34 3.89 0.49 16.79
CA THR A 34 4.60 -0.56 17.53
C THR A 34 3.73 -1.39 18.48
N ARG A 35 2.46 -1.00 18.69
CA ARG A 35 1.54 -1.64 19.64
C ARG A 35 0.62 -2.68 19.01
N LEU A 36 0.74 -2.95 17.72
CA LEU A 36 -0.10 -3.94 17.04
C LEU A 36 0.26 -5.38 17.44
N SER A 37 -0.76 -6.22 17.64
CA SER A 37 -0.55 -7.64 17.87
C SER A 37 0.00 -8.34 16.61
N PRO A 38 0.71 -9.48 16.74
CA PRO A 38 1.22 -10.23 15.59
C PRO A 38 0.14 -10.59 14.55
N ALA A 39 -1.05 -11.01 15.00
CA ALA A 39 -2.16 -11.32 14.11
C ALA A 39 -2.61 -10.11 13.27
N LEU A 40 -2.63 -8.92 13.87
CA LEU A 40 -2.97 -7.68 13.16
C LEU A 40 -1.86 -7.28 12.17
N HIS A 41 -0.59 -7.55 12.46
CA HIS A 41 0.48 -7.37 11.48
C HIS A 41 0.29 -8.27 10.24
N ILE A 42 -0.07 -9.55 10.43
CA ILE A 42 -0.34 -10.46 9.31
C ILE A 42 -1.51 -9.94 8.48
N LEU A 43 -2.61 -9.52 9.13
CA LEU A 43 -3.77 -8.98 8.44
C LEU A 43 -3.44 -7.68 7.69
N ALA A 44 -2.68 -6.79 8.31
CA ALA A 44 -2.20 -5.57 7.67
C ALA A 44 -1.31 -5.89 6.46
N CYS A 45 -0.53 -6.96 6.51
CA CYS A 45 0.41 -7.38 5.45
C CYS A 45 -0.15 -8.36 4.42
N LYS A 46 -1.44 -8.73 4.48
CA LYS A 46 -2.04 -9.86 3.74
C LYS A 46 -1.87 -9.82 2.22
N ASP A 47 -1.84 -8.62 1.65
CA ASP A 47 -1.71 -8.37 0.21
C ASP A 47 -0.25 -8.24 -0.26
N ALA A 48 0.71 -8.18 0.66
CA ALA A 48 2.12 -8.22 0.31
C ALA A 48 2.53 -9.67 -0.02
N PRO A 49 3.26 -9.93 -1.12
CA PRO A 49 3.73 -11.27 -1.50
C PRO A 49 4.95 -11.68 -0.68
N ILE A 50 4.81 -11.68 0.64
CA ILE A 50 5.87 -11.94 1.60
C ILE A 50 5.32 -12.95 2.60
N ASP A 51 6.04 -14.04 2.78
CA ASP A 51 5.72 -15.05 3.79
C ASP A 51 5.97 -14.50 5.21
N PRO A 52 4.97 -14.55 6.11
CA PRO A 52 5.14 -14.20 7.52
C PRO A 52 6.16 -15.08 8.26
N GLY A 53 6.33 -16.35 7.87
CA GLY A 53 7.16 -17.30 8.61
C GLY A 53 6.70 -17.48 10.07
N ASP A 54 7.65 -17.68 10.99
CA ASP A 54 7.35 -17.74 12.43
C ASP A 54 7.24 -16.33 13.04
N MET A 55 6.05 -16.04 13.58
CA MET A 55 5.69 -14.74 14.15
C MET A 55 5.86 -14.67 15.67
N GLN A 56 6.28 -15.76 16.32
CA GLN A 56 6.61 -15.80 17.75
C GLN A 56 7.96 -15.15 18.02
N SER A 57 8.90 -15.26 17.08
CA SER A 57 10.19 -14.57 17.16
C SER A 57 10.04 -13.07 16.89
N ASN A 58 10.43 -12.24 17.86
CA ASN A 58 10.48 -10.79 17.70
C ASN A 58 11.33 -10.36 16.49
N TRP A 59 12.46 -11.05 16.26
CA TRP A 59 13.35 -10.72 15.14
C TRP A 59 12.71 -11.05 13.78
N GLN A 60 12.10 -12.23 13.64
CA GLN A 60 11.43 -12.62 12.40
C GLN A 60 10.23 -11.71 12.13
N ARG A 61 9.44 -11.38 13.16
CA ARG A 61 8.35 -10.41 13.06
C ARG A 61 8.82 -9.04 12.58
N SER A 62 9.88 -8.49 13.18
CA SER A 62 10.46 -7.21 12.73
C SER A 62 10.98 -7.28 11.29
N ARG A 63 11.61 -8.40 10.90
CA ARG A 63 12.08 -8.62 9.53
C ARG A 63 10.92 -8.68 8.54
N TYR A 64 9.84 -9.38 8.88
CA TYR A 64 8.63 -9.47 8.09
C TYR A 64 8.01 -8.08 7.86
N ILE A 65 7.76 -7.34 8.95
CA ILE A 65 7.20 -5.98 8.88
C ILE A 65 8.08 -5.07 8.00
N LYS A 66 9.42 -5.12 8.15
CA LYS A 66 10.35 -4.34 7.32
C LYS A 66 10.22 -4.66 5.83
N LYS A 67 10.08 -5.95 5.46
CA LYS A 67 9.88 -6.35 4.07
C LYS A 67 8.54 -5.82 3.53
N CYS A 68 7.46 -5.93 4.31
CA CYS A 68 6.14 -5.43 3.93
C CYS A 68 6.13 -3.91 3.76
N LEU A 69 6.73 -3.18 4.70
CA LEU A 69 6.92 -1.73 4.59
C LEU A 69 7.69 -1.35 3.32
N LYS A 70 8.76 -2.09 2.98
CA LYS A 70 9.50 -1.86 1.73
C LYS A 70 8.62 -2.06 0.50
N TYR A 71 7.80 -3.10 0.48
CA TYR A 71 6.85 -3.37 -0.60
C TYR A 71 5.83 -2.23 -0.75
N TYR A 72 5.17 -1.84 0.34
CA TYR A 72 4.15 -0.78 0.30
C TYR A 72 4.72 0.59 -0.06
N LYS A 73 5.89 0.95 0.44
CA LYS A 73 6.59 2.19 0.03
C LYS A 73 6.92 2.20 -1.46
N LYS A 74 7.32 1.05 -2.02
CA LYS A 74 7.54 0.92 -3.47
C LYS A 74 6.23 1.17 -4.24
N LYS A 75 5.12 0.54 -3.82
CA LYS A 75 3.79 0.74 -4.42
C LYS A 75 3.30 2.18 -4.34
N LEU A 76 3.49 2.82 -3.21
CA LEU A 76 3.15 4.23 -3.03
C LEU A 76 3.92 5.13 -4.02
N ASN A 77 5.23 4.92 -4.15
CA ASN A 77 6.06 5.69 -5.10
C ASN A 77 5.67 5.43 -6.57
N GLU A 78 5.31 4.19 -6.93
CA GLU A 78 4.78 3.86 -8.27
C GLU A 78 3.50 4.67 -8.56
N LEU A 79 2.56 4.72 -7.61
CA LEU A 79 1.31 5.47 -7.73
C LEU A 79 1.54 6.98 -7.78
N GLU A 80 2.43 7.53 -6.95
CA GLU A 80 2.74 8.96 -6.96
C GLU A 80 3.35 9.40 -8.30
N LYS A 81 4.21 8.57 -8.89
CA LYS A 81 4.74 8.82 -10.24
C LYS A 81 3.64 8.77 -11.29
N GLU A 82 2.67 7.87 -11.17
CA GLU A 82 1.55 7.79 -12.09
C GLU A 82 0.63 9.01 -11.96
N ILE A 83 0.29 9.43 -10.74
CA ILE A 83 -0.55 10.61 -10.46
C ILE A 83 0.08 11.88 -11.03
N LYS A 84 1.40 12.04 -10.91
CA LYS A 84 2.14 13.17 -11.49
C LYS A 84 2.03 13.27 -13.01
N LYS A 85 1.70 12.18 -13.73
CA LYS A 85 1.46 12.23 -15.17
C LYS A 85 0.08 12.81 -15.53
N PHE A 86 -0.82 12.89 -14.55
CA PHE A 86 -2.18 13.44 -14.68
C PHE A 86 -2.32 14.83 -14.05
N THR A 87 -1.25 15.38 -13.48
CA THR A 87 -1.18 16.72 -12.89
C THR A 87 -0.34 17.60 -13.81
#